data_AF-A0A6J4M0B4-F1
#
_entry.id   AF-A0A6J4M0B4-F1
#
_cell.length_a   1.000
_cell.length_b   1.000
_cell.length_c   1.000
_cell.angle_alpha   90.00
_cell.angle_beta   90.00
_cell.angle_gamma   90.00
#
_symmetry.space_group_name_H-M   'P 1'
#
loop_
_entity.id
_entity.type
_entity.pdbx_description
1 polymer ?
#
loop_
_entity_poly.entity_id
_entity_poly.type
_entity_poly.pdbx_seq_one_letter_code
_entity_poly.pdbx_strand_id
1 'polypeptide(L)' 'MPFIFVSASLGEEVAIETLKRGATDYVLKQRLGRLVPCVQRALREAQER' A
#
# COMPACT_ATOMS: atom_id res chain seq x y z
N MET A 1 -12.66 -0.23 -3.93
CA MET A 1 -11.79 -1.40 -4.20
C MET A 1 -10.40 -1.08 -3.64
N PRO A 2 -9.84 -1.89 -2.73
CA PRO A 2 -8.52 -1.62 -2.15
C PRO A 2 -7.42 -1.70 -3.22
N PHE A 3 -6.44 -0.80 -3.13
CA PHE A 3 -5.33 -0.72 -4.08
C PHE A 3 -4.01 -0.52 -3.34
N ILE A 4 -3.04 -1.39 -3.60
CA ILE A 4 -1.72 -1.39 -2.95
C ILE A 4 -0.64 -1.25 -4.02
N PHE A 5 0.24 -0.27 -3.86
CA PHE A 5 1.31 0.00 -4.81
C PHE A 5 2.62 -0.68 -4.38
N VAL A 6 3.33 -1.31 -5.32
CA VAL A 6 4.60 -2.01 -5.04
C VAL A 6 5.72 -1.54 -5.99
N SER A 7 6.79 -0.94 -5.46
CA SER A 7 7.90 -0.41 -6.28
C SER A 7 9.29 -0.76 -5.75
N ALA A 8 10.28 -0.84 -6.66
CA ALA A 8 11.68 -1.12 -6.34
C ALA A 8 12.36 0.06 -5.65
N SER A 9 12.07 1.25 -6.12
CA SER A 9 12.63 2.51 -5.65
C SER A 9 11.56 3.57 -5.84
N LEU A 10 11.35 4.35 -4.80
CA LEU A 10 10.49 5.52 -4.85
C LEU A 10 11.05 6.53 -3.86
N GLY A 11 11.24 7.76 -4.30
CA GLY A 11 11.52 8.87 -3.39
C GLY A 11 10.36 9.03 -2.41
N GLU A 12 10.67 9.39 -1.16
CA GLU A 12 9.74 9.47 -0.04
C GLU A 12 8.48 10.31 -0.38
N GLU A 13 8.65 11.35 -1.19
CA GLU A 13 7.59 12.26 -1.64
C GLU A 13 6.51 11.57 -2.49
N VAL A 14 6.90 10.68 -3.42
CA VAL A 14 5.93 10.01 -4.29
C VAL A 14 5.14 8.97 -3.50
N ALA A 15 5.74 8.31 -2.49
CA ALA A 15 5.01 7.39 -1.62
C ALA A 15 3.90 8.11 -0.85
N ILE A 16 4.19 9.31 -0.32
CA ILE A 16 3.22 10.16 0.37
C ILE A 16 2.12 10.64 -0.59
N GLU A 17 2.49 11.06 -1.80
CA GLU A 17 1.51 11.53 -2.78
C GLU A 17 0.57 10.40 -3.25
N THR A 18 1.08 9.18 -3.38
CA THR A 18 0.29 8.00 -3.75
C THR A 18 -0.72 7.65 -2.65
N LEU A 19 -0.32 7.72 -1.37
CA LEU A 19 -1.22 7.55 -0.23
C LEU A 19 -2.27 8.66 -0.17
N LYS A 20 -1.89 9.91 -0.41
CA LYS A 20 -2.82 11.06 -0.46
C LYS A 20 -3.85 10.95 -1.59
N ARG A 21 -3.52 10.27 -2.70
CA ARG A 21 -4.40 10.04 -3.85
C ARG A 21 -5.34 8.83 -3.68
N GLY A 22 -5.38 8.21 -2.49
CA GLY A 22 -6.33 7.16 -2.18
C GLY A 22 -5.79 5.73 -2.33
N ALA A 23 -4.48 5.55 -2.44
CA ALA A 23 -3.91 4.22 -2.25
C ALA A 23 -4.15 3.75 -0.80
N THR A 24 -4.59 2.50 -0.66
CA THR A 24 -4.83 1.89 0.64
C THR A 24 -3.51 1.58 1.35
N ASP A 25 -2.47 1.24 0.58
CA ASP A 25 -1.14 0.98 1.14
C ASP A 25 -0.02 1.06 0.09
N TYR A 26 1.22 1.08 0.57
CA TYR A 26 2.43 1.14 -0.25
C TYR A 26 3.53 0.21 0.30
N VAL A 27 4.10 -0.65 -0.55
CA VAL A 27 5.13 -1.62 -0.16
C VAL A 27 6.36 -1.52 -1.08
N LEU A 28 7.56 -1.44 -0.48
CA LEU A 28 8.82 -1.51 -1.24
C LEU A 28 9.15 -2.96 -1.61
N LYS A 29 9.65 -3.20 -2.83
CA LYS A 29 10.08 -4.55 -3.29
C LYS A 29 11.20 -5.14 -2.43
N GLN A 30 11.99 -4.30 -1.76
CA GLN A 30 12.98 -4.77 -0.79
C GLN A 30 12.38 -5.24 0.54
N ARG A 31 11.09 -4.96 0.78
CA ARG A 31 10.36 -5.25 2.03
C ARG A 31 9.05 -6.00 1.76
N LEU A 32 9.04 -6.92 0.78
CA LEU A 32 7.86 -7.69 0.39
C LEU A 32 7.24 -8.51 1.53
N GLY A 33 7.99 -8.82 2.60
CA GLY A 33 7.44 -9.43 3.80
C GLY A 33 6.29 -8.63 4.44
N ARG A 34 6.18 -7.33 4.15
CA ARG A 34 5.05 -6.49 4.60
C ARG A 34 3.81 -6.59 3.72
N LEU A 35 3.91 -7.16 2.52
CA LEU A 35 2.79 -7.17 1.57
C LEU A 35 1.58 -7.97 2.08
N VAL A 36 1.83 -9.15 2.66
CA VAL A 36 0.77 -10.01 3.19
C VAL A 36 -0.06 -9.31 4.27
N PRO A 37 0.53 -8.75 5.34
CA PRO A 37 -0.26 -8.02 6.35
C PRO A 37 -0.94 -6.77 5.79
N CYS A 38 -0.33 -6.07 4.82
CA CYS A 38 -0.96 -4.92 4.14
C CYS A 38 -2.23 -5.33 3.37
N VAL A 39 -2.19 -6.43 2.62
CA VAL A 39 -3.35 -6.97 1.89
C VAL A 39 -4.46 -7.38 2.86
N GLN A 40 -4.12 -8.11 3.92
CA GLN A 40 -5.10 -8.56 4.91
C GLN A 40 -5.83 -7.39 5.58
N ARG A 41 -5.09 -6.33 5.95
CA ARG A 41 -5.68 -5.11 6.49
C ARG A 41 -6.58 -4.41 5.48
N ALA A 42 -6.10 -4.21 4.25
CA ALA A 42 -6.86 -3.53 3.20
C ALA A 42 -8.17 -4.24 2.86
N LEU A 43 -8.19 -5.57 2.88
CA LEU A 43 -9.41 -6.37 2.69
C LEU A 43 -10.38 -6.21 3.86
N ARG A 44 -9.88 -6.25 5.11
CA ARG A 44 -10.70 -6.04 6.31
C ARG A 44 -11.37 -4.67 6.30
N GLU A 45 -10.58 -3.61 6.07
CA GLU A 45 -11.10 -2.23 6.00
C GLU A 45 -12.11 -2.05 4.86
N ALA A 46 -11.95 -2.77 3.75
CA ALA A 46 -12.90 -2.75 2.64
C ALA A 46 -14.20 -3.50 2.96
N GLN A 47 -14.18 -4.49 3.86
CA GLN A 47 -15.37 -5.22 4.31
C GLN A 47 -16.14 -4.46 5.42
N GLU A 48 -15.46 -3.59 6.16
CA GLU A 48 -16.06 -2.76 7.22
C GLU A 48 -16.76 -1.50 6.69
N ARG A 49 -16.77 -1.27 5.37
CA ARG A 49 -17.37 -0.11 4.69
C ARG A 49 -18.61 -0.48 3.87
#